data_AF-A0A2G6C210-F1
#
_entry.id   AF-A0A2G6C210-F1
#
_cell.length_a   1.000
_cell.length_b   1.000
_cell.length_c   1.000
_cell.angle_alpha   90.00
_cell.angle_beta   90.00
_cell.angle_gamma   90.00
#
_symmetry.space_group_name_H-M   'P 1'
#
loop_
_entity.id
_entity.type
_entity.pdbx_description
1 polymer ?
#
loop_
_entity_poly.entity_id
_entity_poly.type
_entity_poly.pdbx_seq_one_letter_code
_entity_poly.pdbx_strand_id
1 'polypeptide(L)'
;SYLASLSSAILNQNSFHTIQQLEQPVHIITGKLDVLILEQPIAELADSCNNISWQTVVLGTHEIYGPLKQAVVARTKKLRAQTNAKH
;
A
#
# COMPACT_ATOMS: atom_id res chain seq x y z
N SER A 1 20.76 10.39 -12.34
CA SER A 1 21.39 10.81 -11.07
C SER A 1 20.77 10.03 -9.93
N TYR A 2 21.43 9.93 -8.78
CA TYR A 2 20.89 9.26 -7.58
C TYR A 2 19.47 9.72 -7.25
N LEU A 3 19.19 11.02 -7.33
CA LEU A 3 17.85 11.58 -7.12
C LEU A 3 16.83 11.18 -8.20
N ALA A 4 17.24 11.01 -9.46
CA ALA A 4 16.36 10.50 -10.53
C ALA A 4 16.06 9.01 -10.37
N SER A 5 17.04 8.21 -9.93
CA SER A 5 16.87 6.79 -9.60
C SER A 5 15.99 6.61 -8.36
N LEU A 6 16.15 7.45 -7.34
CA LEU A 6 15.30 7.50 -6.15
C LEU A 6 13.86 7.90 -6.51
N SER A 7 13.69 8.91 -7.37
CA SER A 7 12.37 9.32 -7.88
C SER A 7 11.67 8.22 -8.69
N SER A 8 12.43 7.40 -9.41
CA SER A 8 11.93 6.23 -10.14
C SER A 8 11.61 5.04 -9.23
N ALA A 9 12.28 4.93 -8.08
CA ALA A 9 12.18 3.81 -7.14
C ALA A 9 11.09 3.99 -6.06
N ILE A 10 10.78 5.22 -5.64
CA ILE A 10 9.82 5.51 -4.54
C ILE A 10 8.39 5.10 -4.92
N LEU A 11 8.04 5.21 -6.19
CA LEU A 11 6.85 4.68 -6.83
C LEU A 11 7.12 4.99 -8.29
N ASN A 12 7.19 3.97 -9.15
CA ASN A 12 7.11 4.19 -10.59
C ASN A 12 5.93 5.15 -10.81
N GLN A 13 6.16 6.39 -11.27
CA GLN A 13 5.13 7.45 -11.30
C GLN A 13 3.84 6.99 -12.01
N ASN A 14 3.98 6.00 -12.91
CA ASN A 14 2.88 5.30 -13.54
C ASN A 14 2.01 4.50 -12.55
N SER A 15 2.57 3.82 -11.56
CA SER A 15 1.80 3.08 -10.54
C SER A 15 0.97 3.99 -9.64
N PHE A 16 1.48 5.16 -9.26
CA PHE A 16 0.70 6.13 -8.48
C PHE A 16 -0.49 6.65 -9.30
N HIS A 17 -0.23 7.08 -10.54
CA HIS A 17 -1.28 7.55 -11.45
C HIS A 17 -2.30 6.45 -11.79
N THR A 18 -1.83 5.22 -12.05
CA THR A 18 -2.71 4.08 -12.31
C THR A 18 -3.60 3.77 -11.13
N ILE A 19 -3.09 3.81 -9.89
CA ILE A 19 -3.89 3.56 -8.70
C ILE A 19 -5.02 4.59 -8.56
N GLN A 20 -4.77 5.86 -8.89
CA GLN A 20 -5.80 6.91 -8.88
C GLN A 20 -6.94 6.64 -9.89
N GLN A 21 -6.69 5.85 -10.93
CA GLN A 21 -7.67 5.49 -11.95
C GLN A 21 -8.37 4.15 -11.70
N LEU A 22 -7.94 3.39 -10.68
CA LEU A 22 -8.61 2.13 -10.34
C LEU A 22 -9.98 2.43 -9.73
N GLU A 23 -11.01 1.77 -10.23
CA GLU A 23 -12.38 1.85 -9.67
C GLU A 23 -12.61 0.78 -8.59
N GLN A 24 -11.79 -0.28 -8.59
CA GLN A 24 -11.92 -1.36 -7.62
C GLN A 24 -11.42 -0.94 -6.23
N PRO A 25 -11.94 -1.54 -5.15
CA PRO A 25 -11.41 -1.29 -3.82
C PRO A 25 -9.93 -1.70 -3.70
N VAL A 26 -9.08 -0.77 -3.29
CA VAL A 26 -7.65 -0.97 -3.06
C VAL A 26 -7.34 -0.80 -1.57
N HIS A 27 -6.50 -1.68 -1.05
CA HIS A 27 -5.98 -1.56 0.31
C HIS A 27 -4.45 -1.56 0.29
N ILE A 28 -3.86 -0.43 0.66
CA ILE A 28 -2.41 -0.22 0.71
C ILE A 28 -1.93 -0.59 2.13
N ILE A 29 -0.87 -1.39 2.21
CA ILE A 29 -0.20 -1.72 3.47
C ILE A 29 1.26 -1.30 3.34
N THR A 30 1.74 -0.44 4.25
CA THR A 30 3.13 0.05 4.25
C THR A 30 3.84 -0.32 5.55
N GLY A 31 5.17 -0.38 5.50
CA GLY A 31 6.01 -0.45 6.69
C GLY A 31 6.41 0.95 7.15
N LYS A 32 6.30 1.25 8.45
CA LYS A 32 6.71 2.56 8.99
C LYS A 32 8.23 2.79 8.97
N LEU A 33 9.00 1.71 8.94
CA LEU A 33 10.46 1.72 8.86
C LEU A 33 10.95 1.53 7.42
N ASP A 34 10.07 1.62 6.43
CA ASP A 34 10.45 1.62 5.02
C ASP A 34 11.06 2.98 4.65
N VAL A 35 12.31 2.97 4.18
CA VAL A 35 13.04 4.17 3.75
C VAL A 35 12.68 4.62 2.33
N LEU A 36 11.97 3.79 1.57
CA LEU A 36 11.60 4.05 0.18
C LEU A 36 10.15 4.53 0.03
N ILE A 37 9.30 4.34 1.03
CA ILE A 37 7.90 4.73 0.98
C ILE A 37 7.66 5.96 1.85
N LEU A 38 7.22 7.04 1.21
CA LEU A 38 6.83 8.26 1.90
C LEU A 38 5.36 8.14 2.33
N GLU A 39 5.08 8.38 3.62
CA GLU A 39 3.72 8.28 4.16
C GLU A 39 2.77 9.34 3.58
N GLN A 40 3.25 10.57 3.40
CA GLN A 40 2.42 11.70 2.98
C GLN A 40 1.71 11.49 1.63
N PRO A 41 2.39 11.07 0.54
CA PRO A 41 1.71 10.78 -0.72
C PRO A 41 0.64 9.68 -0.62
N ILE A 42 0.84 8.69 0.27
CA ILE A 42 -0.13 7.61 0.47
C ILE A 42 -1.33 8.11 1.27
N ALA A 43 -1.10 8.98 2.26
CA ALA A 43 -2.16 9.65 3.00
C ALA A 43 -3.03 10.50 2.07
N GLU A 44 -2.40 11.37 1.26
CA GLU A 44 -3.09 12.21 0.27
C GLU A 44 -3.89 11.35 -0.72
N LEU A 45 -3.32 10.23 -1.18
CA LEU A 45 -4.01 9.29 -2.06
C LEU A 45 -5.24 8.67 -1.39
N ALA A 46 -5.11 8.17 -0.15
CA ALA A 46 -6.22 7.57 0.59
C ALA A 46 -7.34 8.58 0.93
N ASP A 47 -6.98 9.85 1.18
CA ASP A 47 -7.94 10.92 1.42
C ASP A 47 -8.65 11.36 0.13
N SER A 48 -7.95 11.33 -1.00
CA SER A 48 -8.47 11.77 -2.31
C SER A 48 -9.34 10.73 -3.03
N CYS A 49 -9.18 9.44 -2.72
CA CYS A 49 -9.84 8.34 -3.42
C CYS A 49 -10.71 7.50 -2.46
N ASN A 50 -12.03 7.53 -2.65
CA ASN A 50 -13.01 6.83 -1.79
C ASN A 50 -12.89 5.29 -1.82
N ASN A 51 -12.24 4.73 -2.84
CA ASN A 51 -12.02 3.29 -3.02
C ASN A 51 -10.65 2.84 -2.47
N ILE A 52 -9.82 3.76 -1.98
CA ILE A 52 -8.50 3.46 -1.43
C ILE A 52 -8.55 3.53 0.09
N SER A 53 -7.92 2.56 0.74
CA SER A 53 -7.74 2.54 2.18
C SER A 53 -6.29 2.19 2.51
N TRP A 54 -5.79 2.69 3.63
CA TRP A 54 -4.38 2.54 3.99
C TRP A 54 -4.20 2.06 5.43
N GLN A 55 -3.19 1.21 5.63
CA GLN A 55 -2.71 0.76 6.93
C GLN A 55 -1.18 0.83 6.99
N THR A 56 -0.65 1.38 8.07
CA THR A 56 0.79 1.34 8.37
C THR A 56 1.11 0.27 9.42
N VAL A 57 2.18 -0.49 9.19
CA VAL A 57 2.75 -1.47 10.14
C VAL A 57 3.98 -0.86 10.79
N VAL A 58 3.90 -0.59 12.10
CA VAL A 58 4.94 0.15 12.85
C VAL A 58 6.33 -0.49 12.77
N LEU A 59 6.42 -1.83 12.79
CA LEU A 59 7.67 -2.58 12.69
C LEU A 59 7.87 -3.20 11.29
N GLY A 60 7.18 -2.68 10.27
CA GLY A 60 7.35 -3.09 8.89
C GLY A 60 8.47 -2.31 8.22
N THR A 61 9.32 -3.00 7.46
CA THR A 61 10.36 -2.44 6.60
C THR A 61 9.95 -2.54 5.13
N HIS A 62 10.89 -2.28 4.21
CA HIS A 62 10.66 -2.41 2.77
C HIS A 62 10.26 -3.81 2.30
N GLU A 63 10.98 -4.83 2.76
CA GLU A 63 10.67 -6.20 2.37
C GLU A 63 9.48 -6.77 3.16
N ILE A 64 8.70 -7.63 2.50
CA ILE A 64 7.51 -8.26 3.09
C ILE A 64 7.94 -9.47 3.93
N TYR A 65 8.48 -9.19 5.11
CA TYR A 65 8.78 -10.19 6.14
C TYR A 65 8.19 -9.81 7.50
N GLY A 66 8.32 -10.72 8.48
CA GLY A 66 7.98 -10.46 9.88
C GLY A 66 6.58 -9.84 10.07
N PRO A 67 6.47 -8.71 10.80
CA PRO A 67 5.19 -8.03 11.06
C PRO A 67 4.43 -7.62 9.78
N LEU A 68 5.14 -7.18 8.74
CA LEU A 68 4.50 -6.75 7.49
C LEU A 68 3.85 -7.95 6.77
N LYS A 69 4.56 -9.09 6.71
CA LYS A 69 3.99 -10.34 6.19
C LYS A 69 2.73 -10.76 6.96
N GLN A 70 2.74 -10.66 8.29
CA GLN A 70 1.58 -11.00 9.11
C GLN A 70 0.37 -10.12 8.78
N ALA A 71 0.58 -8.81 8.63
CA ALA A 71 -0.48 -7.87 8.25
C ALA A 71 -1.07 -8.19 6.87
N VAL A 72 -0.22 -8.45 5.87
CA VAL A 72 -0.64 -8.83 4.52
C VAL A 72 -1.47 -10.13 4.53
N VAL A 73 -1.00 -11.17 5.23
CA VAL A 73 -1.72 -12.44 5.32
C VAL A 73 -3.07 -12.26 6.03
N ALA A 74 -3.11 -11.52 7.13
CA ALA A 74 -4.34 -11.25 7.88
C ALA A 74 -5.37 -10.52 7.01
N ARG A 75 -4.94 -9.49 6.25
CA ARG A 75 -5.82 -8.76 5.33
C ARG A 75 -6.37 -9.67 4.23
N THR A 76 -5.52 -10.47 3.59
CA THR A 76 -5.95 -11.40 2.53
C THR A 76 -6.95 -12.44 3.05
N LYS A 77 -6.73 -12.98 4.25
CA LYS A 77 -7.69 -13.89 4.89
C LYS A 77 -9.03 -13.21 5.15
N LYS A 78 -9.02 -11.99 5.67
CA LYS A 78 -10.24 -11.20 5.92
C LYS A 78 -11.03 -10.97 4.64
N LEU A 79 -10.35 -10.58 3.55
CA LEU A 79 -11.00 -10.35 2.25
C LEU A 79 -11.62 -11.65 1.70
N ARG A 80 -10.90 -12.78 1.76
CA ARG A 80 -11.45 -14.08 1.34
C ARG A 80 -12.70 -14.47 2.13
N ALA A 81 -12.70 -14.27 3.44
CA ALA A 81 -13.87 -14.55 4.27
C ALA A 81 -15.07 -13.66 3.89
N GLN A 82 -14.83 -12.38 3.61
CA GLN A 82 -15.87 -11.45 3.17
C GLN A 82 -16.44 -11.79 1.78
N THR A 83 -15.61 -12.29 0.86
CA THR A 83 -16.06 -12.75 -0.45
C THR A 83 -16.91 -14.02 -0.33
N ASN A 84 -16.46 -14.99 0.47
CA ASN A 84 -17.17 -16.26 0.66
C ASN A 84 -18.50 -16.10 1.41
N ALA A 85 -18.66 -15.06 2.24
CA ALA A 85 -19.90 -14.77 2.95
C ALA A 85 -20.96 -14.06 2.08
N LYS A 86 -20.59 -13.62 0.86
CA LYS A 86 -21.49 -12.97 -0.10
C LYS A 86 -22.06 -13.93 -1.14
N HIS A 87 -21.78 -15.22 -1.03
CA HIS A 87 -22.30 -16.31 -1.87
C HIS A 87 -22.95 -17.35 -0.96
#